data_AF-A0A534GRI9-F1
#
_entry.id   AF-A0A534GRI9-F1
#
_cell.length_a   1.000
_cell.length_b   1.000
_cell.length_c   1.000
_cell.angle_alpha   90.00
_cell.angle_beta   90.00
_cell.angle_gamma   90.00
#
_symmetry.space_group_name_H-M   'P 1'
#
loop_
_entity.id
_entity.type
_entity.pdbx_description
1 polymer ?
#
loop_
_entity_poly.entity_id
_entity_poly.type
_entity_poly.pdbx_seq_one_letter_code
_entity_poly.pdbx_strand_id
1 'polypeptide(L)' 'TKIYELQAGGAFPMRVKITAHSVGWIEDEVQAWLAERVQASTPVAVRL' A
#
# COMPACT_ATOMS: atom_id res chain seq x y z
N THR A 1 7.70 9.61 8.00
CA THR A 1 8.14 8.49 7.14
C THR A 1 7.06 8.24 6.11
N LYS A 2 7.45 8.08 4.83
CA LYS A 2 6.62 8.09 3.62
C LYS A 2 5.25 7.39 3.70
N ILE A 3 5.16 6.22 4.36
CA ILE A 3 3.91 5.46 4.48
C ILE A 3 2.82 6.24 5.24
N TYR A 4 3.18 6.96 6.30
CA TYR A 4 2.21 7.74 7.08
C TYR A 4 1.71 8.99 6.33
N GLU A 5 2.57 9.59 5.50
CA GLU A 5 2.18 10.71 4.63
C GLU A 5 1.19 10.24 3.56
N LEU A 6 1.47 9.09 2.93
CA LEU A 6 0.55 8.48 1.97
C LEU A 6 -0.77 8.08 2.61
N GLN A 7 -0.74 7.53 3.83
CA GLN A 7 -1.95 7.21 4.59
C GLN A 7 -2.78 8.47 4.87
N ALA A 8 -2.13 9.57 5.30
CA ALA A 8 -2.81 10.85 5.52
C ALA A 8 -3.42 11.42 4.24
N GLY A 9 -2.81 11.17 3.09
CA GLY A 9 -3.33 11.52 1.77
C GLY A 9 -4.30 10.51 1.15
N GLY A 10 -4.67 9.44 1.86
CA GLY A 10 -5.56 8.38 1.35
C GLY A 10 -4.95 7.50 0.24
N ALA A 11 -3.64 7.59 0.03
CA ALA A 11 -2.89 6.87 -0.99
C ALA A 11 -2.19 5.60 -0.46
N PHE A 12 -2.50 5.20 0.77
CA PHE A 12 -2.03 3.96 1.40
C PHE A 12 -3.10 3.45 2.39
N PRO A 13 -3.23 2.13 2.60
CA PRO A 13 -4.18 1.54 3.54
C PRO A 13 -4.16 2.15 4.95
N MET A 14 -5.34 2.24 5.55
CA MET A 14 -5.47 2.76 6.91
C MET A 14 -4.95 1.74 7.91
N ARG A 15 -4.06 2.17 8.81
CA ARG A 15 -3.54 1.30 9.87
C ARG A 15 -4.62 0.93 10.88
N VAL A 16 -4.59 -0.31 11.35
CA VAL A 16 -5.37 -0.80 12.49
C VAL A 16 -4.46 -0.80 13.71
N LYS A 17 -4.94 -0.26 14.84
CA LYS A 17 -4.22 -0.37 16.12
C LYS A 17 -4.38 -1.79 16.66
N ILE A 18 -3.26 -2.43 16.99
CA ILE A 18 -3.23 -3.76 17.61
C ILE A 18 -2.99 -3.61 19.12
N THR A 19 -2.01 -2.79 19.50
CA THR A 19 -1.69 -2.46 20.90
C THR A 19 -1.38 -0.97 21.03
N ALA A 20 -0.99 -0.52 22.23
CA ALA A 20 -0.52 0.84 22.46
C ALA A 20 0.72 1.21 21.61
N HIS A 21 1.56 0.23 21.28
CA HIS A 21 2.83 0.44 20.58
C HIS A 21 2.93 -0.31 19.26
N SER A 22 1.85 -0.94 18.80
CA SER A 22 1.84 -1.74 17.58
C SER A 22 0.63 -1.42 16.71
N VAL A 23 0.90 -1.25 15.42
CA VAL A 23 -0.10 -1.07 14.37
C VAL A 23 0.18 -2.07 13.27
N GLY A 24 -0.87 -2.45 12.55
CA GLY A 24 -0.78 -3.30 11.37
C GLY A 24 -1.66 -2.77 10.25
N TRP A 25 -1.64 -3.47 9.13
CA TRP A 25 -2.48 -3.20 7.97
C TRP A 25 -3.15 -4.49 7.53
N ILE A 26 -4.29 -4.36 6.88
CA ILE A 26 -4.97 -5.51 6.27
C ILE A 26 -4.13 -5.96 5.09
N GLU A 27 -3.72 -7.23 5.07
CA GLU A 27 -2.83 -7.79 4.06
C GLU A 27 -3.37 -7.56 2.64
N ASP A 28 -4.64 -7.85 2.41
CA ASP A 28 -5.29 -7.74 1.10
C ASP A 28 -5.25 -6.30 0.56
N GLU A 29 -5.47 -5.29 1.41
CA GLU A 29 -5.38 -3.88 1.02
C GLU A 29 -3.95 -3.47 0.65
N VAL A 30 -2.95 -4.01 1.36
CA VAL A 30 -1.54 -3.76 1.04
C VAL A 30 -1.15 -4.44 -0.27
N GLN A 31 -1.62 -5.67 -0.52
CA GLN A 31 -1.38 -6.37 -1.78
C GLN A 31 -2.03 -5.65 -2.96
N ALA A 32 -3.27 -5.18 -2.81
CA ALA A 32 -3.94 -4.37 -3.83
C ALA A 32 -3.17 -3.09 -4.13
N TRP A 33 -2.74 -2.35 -3.10
CA TRP A 33 -1.93 -1.14 -3.26
C TRP A 33 -0.60 -1.41 -3.98
N LEU A 34 0.07 -2.52 -3.66
CA LEU A 34 1.31 -2.92 -4.36
C LEU A 34 1.04 -3.25 -5.83
N ALA A 35 -0.01 -4.02 -6.12
CA ALA A 35 -0.37 -4.39 -7.48
C ALA A 35 -0.67 -3.16 -8.35
N GLU A 36 -1.44 -2.20 -7.85
CA GLU A 36 -1.71 -0.93 -8.54
C GLU A 36 -0.42 -0.18 -8.89
N ARG A 37 0.54 -0.13 -7.95
CA ARG A 37 1.83 0.54 -8.20
C ARG A 37 2.67 -0.21 -9.21
N VAL A 38 2.69 -1.53 -9.17
CA VAL A 38 3.40 -2.35 -10.17
C VAL A 38 2.79 -2.11 -11.55
N GLN A 39 1.46 -2.12 -11.67
CA GLN A 39 0.77 -1.82 -12.93
C GLN A 39 1.09 -0.41 -13.42
N ALA A 40 1.02 0.60 -12.56
CA ALA A 40 1.33 1.98 -12.91
C ALA A 40 2.82 2.19 -13.26
N SER A 41 3.71 1.37 -12.70
CA SER A 41 5.16 1.44 -12.95
C SER A 41 5.61 0.54 -14.11
N THR A 42 4.73 -0.32 -14.64
CA THR A 42 5.03 -1.19 -15.76
C THR A 42 4.85 -0.40 -17.06
N PRO A 43 5.91 -0.13 -17.85
CA PRO A 43 5.71 0.15 -19.26
C PRO A 43 5.19 -1.14 -19.90
N VAL A 44 4.04 -1.07 -20.56
CA VAL A 44 3.36 -2.21 -21.21
C VAL A 44 4.27 -2.89 -22.25
N ALA A 45 5.14 -3.79 -21.82
CA ALA A 45 5.93 -4.66 -22.70
C ALA A 45 6.62 -5.78 -21.90
N VAL A 46 5.88 -6.84 -21.58
CA VAL A 46 6.43 -8.19 -21.77
C VAL A 46 5.47 -8.88 -22.72
N ARG A 47 5.76 -8.71 -24.02
CA ARG A 47 5.26 -9.59 -25.07
C ARG A 47 6.03 -10.89 -24.98
N LEU A 48 5.31 -12.02 -24.95
CA LEU A 48 5.70 -13.26 -25.63
C LEU A 48 4.47 -13.77 -26.37
#